data_AF-A0A2L0F2T4-F1
#
_entry.id   AF-A0A2L0F2T4-F1
#
_cell.length_a   1.000
_cell.length_b   1.000
_cell.length_c   1.000
_cell.angle_alpha   90.00
_cell.angle_beta   90.00
_cell.angle_gamma   90.00
#
_symmetry.space_group_name_H-M   'P 1'
#
loop_
_entity.id
_entity.type
_entity.pdbx_description
1 polymer ?
#
loop_
_entity_poly.entity_id
_entity_poly.type
_entity_poly.pdbx_seq_one_letter_code
_entity_poly.pdbx_strand_id
1 'polypeptide(L)'
;MKHNLDELLDIVYRYYPRGVGVTEDGDIDVQRCIETEEHARLVAARVQASKDERWHSMLRRIGDRFPGMLMNHSLHLPGGGCDGCYSFRIDLPGSTGEPLWFKVSFLAPYYIVHSSRTIEIIKKTRELFSVEFRDVRFIVRQSPFDTRYISRPDDRQKFSTISRSYVTFELLPDEQPCVEWISRDIEATFGCERMPPDVGTVIVPDVTAGLGLPGEVRLFDCLFSNQHTWVQPSPSDVPAPGVNVEASNLTESLIAVLSVLATLYHILWTLMPELQSGSCYCVAQTDGNLRKEEVMEVLSQIRVLLEPPKTSRGIAAKRELEAATSELEALVASWDGDDGPPASMVAWASSFLARWLVDSDPEASS
;
A
#
# COMPACT_ATOMS: atom_id res chain seq x y z
N MET A 1 31.82 9.11 -17.77
CA MET A 1 30.67 9.61 -17.02
C MET A 1 30.66 11.13 -17.10
N LYS A 2 29.53 11.76 -17.46
CA LYS A 2 29.35 13.19 -17.74
C LYS A 2 29.32 14.07 -16.50
N HIS A 3 28.89 13.51 -15.39
CA HIS A 3 28.83 14.16 -14.08
C HIS A 3 29.54 13.28 -13.06
N ASN A 4 30.12 13.89 -12.03
CA ASN A 4 30.51 13.20 -10.81
C ASN A 4 29.30 13.05 -9.86
N LEU A 5 29.48 12.40 -8.72
CA LEU A 5 28.37 12.14 -7.78
C LEU A 5 27.79 13.43 -7.20
N ASP A 6 28.62 14.40 -6.82
CA ASP A 6 28.17 15.65 -6.23
C ASP A 6 27.34 16.48 -7.22
N GLU A 7 27.77 16.50 -8.49
CA GLU A 7 27.01 17.14 -9.57
C GLU A 7 25.66 16.46 -9.83
N LEU A 8 25.56 15.14 -9.70
CA LEU A 8 24.28 14.42 -9.79
C LEU A 8 23.37 14.76 -8.62
N LEU A 9 23.92 14.87 -7.40
CA LEU A 9 23.16 15.27 -6.22
C LEU A 9 22.65 16.72 -6.36
N ASP A 10 23.47 17.63 -6.87
CA ASP A 10 23.05 19.01 -7.15
C ASP A 10 21.88 19.07 -8.15
N ILE A 11 21.89 18.23 -9.18
CA ILE A 11 20.75 18.09 -10.10
C ILE A 11 19.51 17.60 -9.34
N VAL A 12 19.64 16.57 -8.50
CA VAL A 12 18.51 16.05 -7.70
C VAL A 12 17.93 17.11 -6.78
N TYR A 13 18.76 17.83 -6.03
CA TYR A 13 18.30 18.85 -5.08
C TYR A 13 17.63 20.06 -5.74
N ARG A 14 17.79 20.23 -7.05
CA ARG A 14 17.02 21.21 -7.81
C ARG A 14 15.54 20.82 -8.01
N TYR A 15 15.22 19.55 -7.91
CA TYR A 15 13.87 19.02 -8.19
C TYR A 15 13.23 18.31 -7.00
N TYR A 16 14.02 17.94 -6.00
CA TYR A 16 13.57 17.26 -4.79
C TYR A 16 13.98 18.06 -3.55
N PRO A 17 13.02 18.46 -2.69
CA PRO A 17 13.33 19.27 -1.53
C PRO A 17 14.06 18.45 -0.46
N ARG A 18 15.02 19.09 0.20
CA ARG A 18 15.87 18.47 1.22
C ARG A 18 15.23 18.55 2.59
N GLY A 19 15.07 17.42 3.27
CA GLY A 19 14.53 17.33 4.63
C GLY A 19 13.09 17.79 4.78
N VAL A 20 12.35 17.92 3.68
CA VAL A 20 10.93 18.31 3.67
C VAL A 20 10.07 17.07 3.58
N GLY A 21 8.91 17.10 4.25
CA GLY A 21 7.91 16.04 4.15
C GLY A 21 8.13 14.89 5.10
N VAL A 22 8.90 15.04 6.18
CA VAL A 22 8.96 14.06 7.28
C VAL A 22 8.21 14.65 8.48
N THR A 23 7.22 13.94 8.99
CA THR A 23 6.50 14.32 10.21
C THR A 23 7.31 14.00 11.46
N GLU A 24 6.91 14.51 12.62
CA GLU A 24 7.56 14.18 13.90
C GLU A 24 7.53 12.67 14.21
N ASP A 25 6.54 11.96 13.65
CA ASP A 25 6.38 10.51 13.78
C ASP A 25 7.20 9.70 12.76
N GLY A 26 7.91 10.38 11.85
CA GLY A 26 8.73 9.75 10.81
C GLY A 26 7.96 9.35 9.53
N ASP A 27 6.68 9.73 9.42
CA ASP A 27 5.86 9.50 8.22
C ASP A 27 6.08 10.58 7.16
N ILE A 28 5.68 10.29 5.91
CA ILE A 28 5.84 11.22 4.79
C ILE A 28 4.62 12.16 4.69
N ASP A 29 4.83 13.44 4.94
CA ASP A 29 3.89 14.52 4.59
C ASP A 29 4.06 14.90 3.12
N VAL A 30 3.35 14.16 2.25
CA VAL A 30 3.36 14.37 0.80
C VAL A 30 2.86 15.76 0.42
N GLN A 31 1.94 16.34 1.20
CA GLN A 31 1.37 17.66 0.92
C GLN A 31 2.43 18.75 1.04
N ARG A 32 3.26 18.69 2.10
CA ARG A 32 4.39 19.61 2.26
C ARG A 32 5.42 19.50 1.14
N CYS A 33 5.62 18.31 0.57
CA CYS A 33 6.50 18.15 -0.58
C CYS A 33 5.92 18.80 -1.85
N ILE A 34 4.61 18.66 -2.08
CA ILE A 34 3.92 19.22 -3.26
C ILE A 34 3.97 20.76 -3.28
N GLU A 35 3.97 21.39 -2.11
CA GLU A 35 3.97 22.85 -1.97
C GLU A 35 5.36 23.50 -2.20
N THR A 36 6.40 22.70 -2.41
CA THR A 36 7.77 23.21 -2.62
C THR A 36 8.00 23.73 -4.04
N GLU A 37 8.93 24.69 -4.17
CA GLU A 37 9.38 25.16 -5.48
C GLU A 37 10.09 24.05 -6.27
N GLU A 38 10.83 23.19 -5.60
CA GLU A 38 11.48 22.00 -6.17
C GLU A 38 10.45 21.11 -6.88
N HIS A 39 9.35 20.80 -6.20
CA HIS A 39 8.26 20.02 -6.78
C HIS A 39 7.63 20.72 -7.98
N ALA A 40 7.37 22.04 -7.87
CA ALA A 40 6.85 22.82 -8.99
C ALA A 40 7.81 22.79 -10.21
N ARG A 41 9.12 22.87 -9.99
CA ARG A 41 10.14 22.73 -11.06
C ARG A 41 10.09 21.33 -11.69
N LEU A 42 9.92 20.28 -10.88
CA LEU A 42 9.82 18.91 -11.37
C LEU A 42 8.56 18.67 -12.21
N VAL A 43 7.42 19.16 -11.75
CA VAL A 43 6.15 19.12 -12.52
C VAL A 43 6.29 19.88 -13.83
N ALA A 44 6.88 21.07 -13.81
CA ALA A 44 7.14 21.84 -15.03
C ALA A 44 8.07 21.09 -16.01
N ALA A 45 9.13 20.44 -15.50
CA ALA A 45 10.02 19.62 -16.31
C ALA A 45 9.29 18.43 -16.96
N ARG A 46 8.39 17.76 -16.25
CA ARG A 46 7.54 16.67 -16.81
C ARG A 46 6.62 17.15 -17.92
N VAL A 47 5.91 18.25 -17.68
CA VAL A 47 5.00 18.85 -18.68
C VAL A 47 5.78 19.35 -19.90
N GLN A 48 7.00 19.84 -19.71
CA GLN A 48 7.85 20.24 -20.82
C GLN A 48 8.37 19.03 -21.60
N ALA A 49 8.82 17.98 -20.90
CA ALA A 49 9.25 16.73 -21.50
C ALA A 49 8.12 16.08 -22.34
N SER A 50 6.88 16.15 -21.87
CA SER A 50 5.72 15.61 -22.60
C SER A 50 5.48 16.27 -23.96
N LYS A 51 6.11 17.42 -24.25
CA LYS A 51 6.01 18.15 -25.51
C LYS A 51 7.24 17.97 -26.40
N ASP A 52 8.22 17.16 -25.99
CA ASP A 52 9.44 16.95 -26.74
C ASP A 52 9.19 16.05 -27.96
N GLU A 53 9.22 16.65 -29.16
CA GLU A 53 9.05 15.94 -30.42
C GLU A 53 10.15 14.90 -30.69
N ARG A 54 11.32 15.05 -30.06
CA ARG A 54 12.41 14.05 -30.17
C ARG A 54 11.98 12.72 -29.59
N TRP A 55 11.29 12.73 -28.44
CA TRP A 55 10.75 11.54 -27.80
C TRP A 55 9.74 10.81 -28.69
N HIS A 56 8.75 11.54 -29.20
CA HIS A 56 7.72 10.98 -30.08
C HIS A 56 8.29 10.44 -31.39
N SER A 57 9.29 11.13 -31.95
CA SER A 57 9.97 10.68 -33.16
C SER A 57 10.82 9.43 -32.92
N MET A 58 11.49 9.34 -31.77
CA MET A 58 12.23 8.14 -31.36
C MET A 58 11.30 6.94 -31.18
N LEU A 59 10.19 7.11 -30.44
CA LEU A 59 9.20 6.04 -30.27
C LEU A 59 8.63 5.53 -31.60
N ARG A 60 8.40 6.42 -32.58
CA ARG A 60 7.98 6.00 -33.92
C ARG A 60 9.02 5.13 -34.60
N ARG A 61 10.30 5.53 -34.60
CA ARG A 61 11.39 4.73 -35.18
C ARG A 61 11.52 3.36 -34.50
N ILE A 62 11.40 3.33 -33.17
CA ILE A 62 11.42 2.08 -32.40
C ILE A 62 10.21 1.22 -32.76
N GLY A 63 9.01 1.80 -32.83
CA GLY A 63 7.78 1.09 -33.20
C GLY A 63 7.81 0.52 -34.62
N ASP A 64 8.39 1.26 -35.59
CA ASP A 64 8.59 0.79 -36.96
C ASP A 64 9.58 -0.39 -37.01
N ARG A 65 10.58 -0.40 -36.12
CA ARG A 65 11.58 -1.46 -36.03
C ARG A 65 11.10 -2.69 -35.27
N PHE A 66 10.26 -2.50 -34.25
CA PHE A 66 9.70 -3.53 -33.38
C PHE A 66 8.16 -3.45 -33.34
N PRO A 67 7.47 -3.81 -34.44
CA PRO A 67 6.03 -3.61 -34.56
C PRO A 67 5.25 -4.41 -33.52
N GLY A 68 4.37 -3.74 -32.77
CA GLY A 68 3.51 -4.37 -31.77
C GLY A 68 4.19 -4.76 -30.46
N MET A 69 5.49 -4.49 -30.31
CA MET A 69 6.28 -4.87 -29.13
C MET A 69 6.53 -3.70 -28.18
N LEU A 70 6.31 -2.48 -28.65
CA LEU A 70 6.56 -1.23 -27.92
C LEU A 70 5.35 -0.82 -27.08
N MET A 71 5.59 -0.58 -25.79
CA MET A 71 4.63 0.05 -24.88
C MET A 71 5.20 1.34 -24.30
N ASN A 72 4.53 2.47 -24.54
CA ASN A 72 4.90 3.78 -24.01
C ASN A 72 4.33 3.96 -22.59
N HIS A 73 5.23 4.18 -21.61
CA HIS A 73 4.86 4.41 -20.21
C HIS A 73 4.92 5.89 -19.79
N SER A 74 5.29 6.80 -20.69
CA SER A 74 5.39 8.25 -20.44
C SER A 74 4.06 9.01 -20.60
N LEU A 75 2.92 8.33 -20.72
CA LEU A 75 1.62 8.95 -20.99
C LEU A 75 1.12 9.86 -19.85
N HIS A 76 1.70 9.74 -18.66
CA HIS A 76 1.36 10.52 -17.46
C HIS A 76 2.08 11.89 -17.39
N LEU A 77 3.13 12.11 -18.21
CA LEU A 77 3.93 13.33 -18.17
C LEU A 77 3.13 14.63 -18.43
N PRO A 78 2.14 14.68 -19.37
CA PRO A 78 1.35 15.89 -19.60
C PRO A 78 0.55 16.36 -18.38
N GLY A 79 0.16 15.43 -17.50
CA GLY A 79 -0.53 15.73 -16.25
C GLY A 79 0.40 16.10 -15.10
N GLY A 80 1.72 16.19 -15.35
CA GLY A 80 2.71 16.40 -14.29
C GLY A 80 2.87 15.20 -13.35
N GLY A 81 2.55 13.99 -13.85
CA GLY A 81 2.48 12.74 -13.08
C GLY A 81 3.80 12.29 -12.45
N CYS A 82 4.01 10.99 -12.30
CA CYS A 82 5.22 10.48 -11.65
C CYS A 82 6.48 10.58 -12.56
N ASP A 83 7.63 10.12 -12.06
CA ASP A 83 8.89 9.95 -12.81
C ASP A 83 9.71 11.21 -13.18
N GLY A 84 11.03 11.04 -13.28
CA GLY A 84 12.03 12.01 -13.77
C GLY A 84 12.55 11.66 -15.18
N CYS A 85 11.87 10.75 -15.88
CA CYS A 85 12.30 10.22 -17.17
C CYS A 85 11.15 9.96 -18.15
N TYR A 86 11.50 9.86 -19.43
CA TYR A 86 10.71 9.10 -20.38
C TYR A 86 10.88 7.60 -20.11
N SER A 87 9.81 6.82 -20.18
CA SER A 87 9.82 5.37 -19.96
C SER A 87 9.07 4.64 -21.06
N PHE A 88 9.63 3.53 -21.52
CA PHE A 88 8.95 2.57 -22.39
C PHE A 88 9.48 1.16 -22.13
N ARG A 89 8.74 0.15 -22.60
CA ARG A 89 9.20 -1.23 -22.60
C ARG A 89 9.07 -1.89 -23.96
N ILE A 90 9.89 -2.92 -24.18
CA ILE A 90 9.85 -3.79 -25.36
C ILE A 90 9.58 -5.23 -24.90
N ASP A 91 8.48 -5.77 -25.38
CA ASP A 91 8.05 -7.15 -25.14
C ASP A 91 8.61 -8.04 -26.29
N LEU A 92 9.78 -8.66 -26.10
CA LEU A 92 10.43 -9.51 -27.13
C LEU A 92 9.71 -10.85 -27.29
N PRO A 93 9.20 -11.22 -28.50
CA PRO A 93 8.53 -12.49 -28.70
C PRO A 93 9.55 -13.65 -28.63
N GLY A 94 9.26 -14.64 -27.77
CA GLY A 94 10.08 -15.84 -27.63
C GLY A 94 11.29 -15.68 -26.70
N SER A 95 11.51 -14.50 -26.09
CA SER A 95 12.39 -14.42 -24.93
C SER A 95 11.71 -15.07 -23.74
N THR A 96 12.45 -15.88 -22.99
CA THR A 96 12.00 -16.38 -21.68
C THR A 96 12.10 -15.31 -20.59
N GLY A 97 12.66 -14.14 -20.92
CA GLY A 97 12.85 -13.00 -20.05
C GLY A 97 11.60 -12.12 -19.88
N GLU A 98 11.59 -11.39 -18.77
CA GLU A 98 10.69 -10.27 -18.51
C GLU A 98 10.93 -9.13 -19.52
N PRO A 99 9.95 -8.23 -19.74
CA PRO A 99 10.07 -7.12 -20.68
C PRO A 99 11.32 -6.27 -20.45
N LEU A 100 11.95 -5.81 -21.54
CA LEU A 100 13.05 -4.86 -21.47
C LEU A 100 12.52 -3.45 -21.25
N TRP A 101 12.96 -2.81 -20.18
CA TRP A 101 12.63 -1.45 -19.84
C TRP A 101 13.73 -0.49 -20.25
N PHE A 102 13.32 0.63 -20.84
CA PHE A 102 14.18 1.72 -21.23
C PHE A 102 13.67 3.00 -20.57
N LYS A 103 14.56 3.67 -19.84
CA LYS A 103 14.26 4.93 -19.16
C LYS A 103 15.29 5.98 -19.54
N VAL A 104 14.85 7.14 -20.02
CA VAL A 104 15.71 8.25 -20.46
C VAL A 104 15.39 9.45 -19.59
N SER A 105 16.32 9.85 -18.72
CA SER A 105 16.12 10.98 -17.83
C SER A 105 16.02 12.27 -18.65
N PHE A 106 15.05 13.12 -18.31
CA PHE A 106 15.00 14.50 -18.82
C PHE A 106 15.56 15.50 -17.80
N LEU A 107 15.96 15.03 -16.61
CA LEU A 107 16.60 15.83 -15.56
C LEU A 107 18.13 15.83 -15.69
N ALA A 108 18.70 14.72 -16.17
CA ALA A 108 20.14 14.55 -16.40
C ALA A 108 20.40 13.80 -17.72
N PRO A 109 21.57 13.94 -18.37
CA PRO A 109 21.86 13.32 -19.67
C PRO A 109 22.22 11.84 -19.53
N TYR A 110 21.32 11.06 -18.93
CA TYR A 110 21.50 9.64 -18.66
C TYR A 110 20.31 8.81 -19.09
N TYR A 111 20.58 7.58 -19.49
CA TYR A 111 19.55 6.57 -19.67
C TYR A 111 19.92 5.27 -18.96
N ILE A 112 18.93 4.43 -18.71
CA ILE A 112 19.12 3.06 -18.24
C ILE A 112 18.31 2.08 -19.07
N VAL A 113 18.83 0.86 -19.12
CA VAL A 113 18.17 -0.30 -19.70
C VAL A 113 18.25 -1.42 -18.68
N HIS A 114 17.11 -2.02 -18.38
CA HIS A 114 17.00 -3.07 -17.39
C HIS A 114 15.88 -4.05 -17.73
N SER A 115 15.93 -5.24 -17.12
CA SER A 115 14.81 -6.17 -17.07
C SER A 115 14.35 -6.29 -15.61
N SER A 116 13.45 -7.22 -15.33
CA SER A 116 13.04 -7.58 -13.98
C SER A 116 13.37 -9.04 -13.70
N ARG A 117 13.70 -9.35 -12.45
CA ARG A 117 13.80 -10.72 -11.94
C ARG A 117 12.85 -10.88 -10.78
N THR A 118 12.15 -12.00 -10.78
CA THR A 118 11.27 -12.40 -9.69
C THR A 118 11.99 -13.44 -8.84
N ILE A 119 12.05 -13.21 -7.54
CA ILE A 119 12.55 -14.16 -6.56
C ILE A 119 11.45 -14.58 -5.61
N GLU A 120 11.54 -15.82 -5.16
CA GLU A 120 10.69 -16.38 -4.13
C GLU A 120 11.41 -16.31 -2.78
N ILE A 121 10.81 -15.60 -1.83
CA ILE A 121 11.33 -15.49 -0.47
C ILE A 121 10.39 -16.25 0.46
N ILE A 122 10.90 -17.28 1.11
CA ILE A 122 10.15 -18.04 2.10
C ILE A 122 10.28 -17.34 3.44
N LYS A 123 9.14 -16.92 4.01
CA LYS A 123 9.05 -16.25 5.31
C LYS A 123 8.20 -17.05 6.27
N LYS A 124 8.63 -17.10 7.53
CA LYS A 124 7.73 -17.50 8.62
C LYS A 124 6.63 -16.44 8.72
N THR A 125 5.37 -16.87 8.80
CA THR A 125 4.23 -15.96 8.95
C THR A 125 4.30 -15.21 10.27
N ARG A 126 3.76 -13.98 10.28
CA ARG A 126 3.71 -13.17 11.50
C ARG A 126 2.80 -13.82 12.54
N GLU A 127 3.02 -13.46 13.80
CA GLU A 127 2.10 -13.77 14.90
C GLU A 127 0.89 -12.83 14.88
N LEU A 128 0.22 -12.78 13.72
CA LEU A 128 -1.05 -12.10 13.52
C LEU A 128 -1.83 -12.78 12.40
N PHE A 129 -3.14 -12.72 12.49
CA PHE A 129 -4.02 -13.15 11.41
C PHE A 129 -5.16 -12.15 11.20
N SER A 130 -5.73 -12.18 9.99
CA SER A 130 -6.94 -11.45 9.68
C SER A 130 -8.11 -12.40 9.48
N VAL A 131 -9.29 -11.99 9.90
CA VAL A 131 -10.53 -12.75 9.71
C VAL A 131 -11.66 -11.79 9.38
N GLU A 132 -12.44 -12.14 8.35
CA GLU A 132 -13.71 -11.48 8.08
C GLU A 132 -14.80 -12.14 8.91
N PHE A 133 -15.45 -11.36 9.76
CA PHE A 133 -16.48 -11.84 10.67
C PHE A 133 -17.59 -10.79 10.78
N ARG A 134 -18.81 -11.16 10.35
CA ARG A 134 -20.02 -10.31 10.43
C ARG A 134 -19.79 -8.91 9.83
N ASP A 135 -19.23 -8.88 8.62
CA ASP A 135 -18.89 -7.67 7.84
C ASP A 135 -17.84 -6.75 8.45
N VAL A 136 -17.10 -7.26 9.45
CA VAL A 136 -15.94 -6.61 10.04
C VAL A 136 -14.68 -7.40 9.70
N ARG A 137 -13.65 -6.72 9.20
CA ARG A 137 -12.33 -7.33 9.05
C ARG A 137 -11.55 -7.11 10.34
N PHE A 138 -11.32 -8.17 11.10
CA PHE A 138 -10.48 -8.12 12.30
C PHE A 138 -9.04 -8.45 11.95
N ILE A 139 -8.10 -7.69 12.50
CA ILE A 139 -6.68 -8.04 12.60
C ILE A 139 -6.42 -8.45 14.04
N VAL A 140 -6.18 -9.75 14.25
CA VAL A 140 -5.91 -10.35 15.55
C VAL A 140 -4.40 -10.49 15.73
N ARG A 141 -3.83 -9.83 16.75
CA ARG A 141 -2.40 -9.88 17.08
C ARG A 141 -2.04 -11.12 17.89
N GLN A 142 -2.42 -12.29 17.38
CA GLN A 142 -2.12 -13.59 17.96
C GLN A 142 -1.62 -14.56 16.90
N SER A 143 -0.94 -15.62 17.32
CA SER A 143 -0.48 -16.65 16.41
C SER A 143 -1.68 -17.38 15.76
N PRO A 144 -1.75 -17.48 14.41
CA PRO A 144 -2.75 -18.31 13.71
C PRO A 144 -2.57 -19.82 13.95
N PHE A 145 -1.54 -20.22 14.69
CA PHE A 145 -1.28 -21.61 15.06
C PHE A 145 -1.56 -21.89 16.54
N ASP A 146 -2.01 -20.89 17.30
CA ASP A 146 -2.39 -21.06 18.70
C ASP A 146 -3.80 -21.66 18.79
N THR A 147 -3.88 -22.86 19.36
CA THR A 147 -5.12 -23.62 19.51
C THR A 147 -6.11 -22.98 20.49
N ARG A 148 -5.71 -21.96 21.26
CA ARG A 148 -6.62 -21.15 22.06
C ARG A 148 -7.53 -20.29 21.19
N TYR A 149 -7.06 -19.88 20.02
CA TYR A 149 -7.76 -18.98 19.09
C TYR A 149 -8.24 -19.68 17.82
N ILE A 150 -7.52 -20.71 17.36
CA ILE A 150 -7.77 -21.43 16.11
C ILE A 150 -8.08 -22.91 16.39
N SER A 151 -9.29 -23.35 16.05
CA SER A 151 -9.76 -24.73 16.24
C SER A 151 -9.00 -25.74 15.37
N ARG A 152 -8.59 -25.34 14.16
CA ARG A 152 -7.91 -26.19 13.17
C ARG A 152 -6.76 -25.43 12.51
N PRO A 153 -5.62 -25.28 13.19
CA PRO A 153 -4.49 -24.57 12.62
C PRO A 153 -3.94 -25.33 11.41
N ASP A 154 -3.76 -24.62 10.29
CA ASP A 154 -3.15 -25.18 9.10
C ASP A 154 -1.64 -24.95 9.14
N ASP A 155 -0.90 -25.97 9.56
CA ASP A 155 0.56 -25.93 9.63
C ASP A 155 1.25 -25.59 8.30
N ARG A 156 0.57 -25.75 7.16
CA ARG A 156 1.10 -25.33 5.85
C ARG A 156 1.23 -23.81 5.74
N GLN A 157 0.49 -23.06 6.54
CA GLN A 157 0.51 -21.59 6.55
C GLN A 157 1.61 -21.03 7.48
N LYS A 158 2.38 -21.88 8.19
CA LYS A 158 3.52 -21.45 9.02
C LYS A 158 4.59 -20.73 8.21
N PHE A 159 4.69 -21.05 6.93
CA PHE A 159 5.55 -20.38 5.99
C PHE A 159 4.72 -19.88 4.81
N SER A 160 5.12 -18.73 4.27
CA SER A 160 4.54 -18.20 3.04
C SER A 160 5.66 -17.87 2.07
N THR A 161 5.46 -18.26 0.82
CA THR A 161 6.30 -17.84 -0.29
C THR A 161 5.84 -16.47 -0.76
N ILE A 162 6.71 -15.48 -0.61
CA ILE A 162 6.47 -14.12 -1.09
C ILE A 162 7.25 -13.97 -2.39
N SER A 163 6.52 -13.75 -3.48
CA SER A 163 7.12 -13.36 -4.76
C SER A 163 7.48 -11.87 -4.73
N ARG A 164 8.74 -11.55 -5.02
CA ARG A 164 9.22 -10.17 -5.14
C ARG A 164 9.97 -9.99 -6.43
N SER A 165 9.58 -8.97 -7.20
CA SER A 165 10.28 -8.56 -8.40
C SER A 165 11.24 -7.40 -8.10
N TYR A 166 12.42 -7.46 -8.70
CA TYR A 166 13.43 -6.42 -8.62
C TYR A 166 14.12 -6.23 -9.97
N VAL A 167 14.74 -5.07 -10.13
CA VAL A 167 15.43 -4.69 -11.36
C VAL A 167 16.75 -5.45 -11.51
N THR A 168 16.99 -5.98 -12.70
CA THR A 168 18.29 -6.53 -13.10
C THR A 168 18.87 -5.76 -14.27
N PHE A 169 20.17 -5.49 -14.21
CA PHE A 169 20.94 -4.91 -15.32
C PHE A 169 21.71 -5.98 -16.12
N GLU A 170 21.69 -7.23 -15.65
CA GLU A 170 22.17 -8.40 -16.38
C GLU A 170 21.10 -8.82 -17.40
N LEU A 171 21.34 -8.48 -18.66
CA LEU A 171 20.45 -8.78 -19.78
C LEU A 171 20.85 -10.10 -20.44
N LEU A 172 19.89 -10.80 -21.01
CA LEU A 172 20.11 -12.07 -21.68
C LEU A 172 20.80 -11.86 -23.05
N PRO A 173 21.57 -12.83 -23.56
CA PRO A 173 22.27 -12.69 -24.84
C PRO A 173 21.36 -12.40 -26.05
N ASP A 174 20.12 -12.91 -26.03
CA ASP A 174 19.08 -12.68 -27.03
C ASP A 174 18.47 -11.27 -26.97
N GLU A 175 18.53 -10.60 -25.81
CA GLU A 175 18.10 -9.22 -25.62
C GLU A 175 19.11 -8.21 -26.18
N GLN A 176 20.40 -8.58 -26.20
CA GLN A 176 21.52 -7.68 -26.50
C GLN A 176 21.40 -6.96 -27.86
N PRO A 177 21.02 -7.60 -28.98
CA PRO A 177 20.87 -6.90 -30.27
C PRO A 177 19.79 -5.81 -30.25
N CYS A 178 18.70 -6.05 -29.52
CA CYS A 178 17.62 -5.07 -29.34
C CYS A 178 18.13 -3.88 -28.51
N VAL A 179 18.75 -4.19 -27.37
CA VAL A 179 19.30 -3.20 -26.43
C VAL A 179 20.33 -2.30 -27.11
N GLU A 180 21.24 -2.86 -27.90
CA GLU A 180 22.28 -2.09 -28.59
C GLU A 180 21.70 -1.15 -29.64
N TRP A 181 20.70 -1.60 -30.41
CA TRP A 181 20.07 -0.76 -31.43
C TRP A 181 19.31 0.40 -30.79
N ILE A 182 18.50 0.11 -29.76
CA ILE A 182 17.71 1.13 -29.07
C ILE A 182 18.62 2.10 -28.30
N SER A 183 19.65 1.59 -27.63
CA SER A 183 20.65 2.41 -26.94
C SER A 183 21.29 3.42 -27.87
N ARG A 184 21.73 2.98 -29.06
CA ARG A 184 22.32 3.88 -30.07
C ARG A 184 21.33 4.94 -30.54
N ASP A 185 20.05 4.60 -30.70
CA ASP A 185 19.02 5.57 -31.09
C ASP A 185 18.71 6.58 -29.97
N ILE A 186 18.71 6.14 -28.70
CA ILE A 186 18.59 7.01 -27.51
C ILE A 186 19.76 8.00 -27.44
N GLU A 187 20.99 7.50 -27.53
CA GLU A 187 22.22 8.31 -27.47
C GLU A 187 22.26 9.32 -28.63
N ALA A 188 21.88 8.92 -29.84
CA ALA A 188 21.80 9.82 -30.99
C ALA A 188 20.70 10.89 -30.85
N THR A 189 19.58 10.55 -30.20
CA THR A 189 18.43 11.46 -30.04
C THR A 189 18.65 12.49 -28.94
N PHE A 190 19.19 12.05 -27.81
CA PHE A 190 19.26 12.86 -26.59
C PHE A 190 20.68 13.26 -26.21
N GLY A 191 21.71 12.68 -26.82
CA GLY A 191 23.10 12.90 -26.45
C GLY A 191 23.37 12.49 -25.01
N CYS A 192 22.67 11.50 -24.48
CA CYS A 192 22.90 10.95 -23.14
C CYS A 192 23.90 9.78 -23.17
N GLU A 193 24.28 9.27 -22.00
CA GLU A 193 25.07 8.05 -21.84
C GLU A 193 24.39 7.06 -20.88
N ARG A 194 24.74 5.78 -20.93
CA ARG A 194 24.17 4.79 -20.01
C ARG A 194 24.70 5.01 -18.60
N MET A 195 23.81 5.16 -17.62
CA MET A 195 24.20 5.28 -16.22
C MET A 195 24.65 3.93 -15.65
N PRO A 196 25.83 3.86 -15.00
CA PRO A 196 26.27 2.66 -14.30
C PRO A 196 25.35 2.32 -13.10
N PRO A 197 25.01 1.03 -12.87
CA PRO A 197 24.15 0.63 -11.76
C PRO A 197 24.69 0.99 -10.37
N ASP A 198 25.99 0.90 -10.17
CA ASP A 198 26.69 1.27 -8.93
C ASP A 198 26.52 2.76 -8.60
N VAL A 199 26.44 3.62 -9.62
CA VAL A 199 26.17 5.05 -9.43
C VAL A 199 24.68 5.30 -9.16
N GLY A 200 23.79 4.72 -9.96
CA GLY A 200 22.36 4.95 -9.80
C GLY A 200 21.75 4.37 -8.52
N THR A 201 22.41 3.38 -7.91
CA THR A 201 22.00 2.80 -6.63
C THR A 201 22.53 3.56 -5.40
N VAL A 202 23.32 4.61 -5.57
CA VAL A 202 23.76 5.46 -4.44
C VAL A 202 22.54 6.11 -3.76
N ILE A 203 22.53 6.06 -2.42
CA ILE A 203 21.48 6.64 -1.57
C ILE A 203 21.58 8.16 -1.59
N VAL A 204 20.44 8.84 -1.71
CA VAL A 204 20.28 10.28 -1.50
C VAL A 204 19.63 10.47 -0.12
N PRO A 205 20.41 10.83 0.91
CA PRO A 205 20.01 10.63 2.30
C PRO A 205 18.90 11.57 2.80
N ASP A 206 18.75 12.73 2.20
CA ASP A 206 17.95 13.84 2.71
C ASP A 206 16.80 14.23 1.79
N VAL A 207 16.39 13.38 0.86
CA VAL A 207 15.23 13.61 -0.01
C VAL A 207 14.18 12.53 0.18
N THR A 208 12.93 12.92 0.00
CA THR A 208 11.80 12.00 -0.19
C THR A 208 11.40 12.00 -1.67
N ALA A 209 11.34 10.83 -2.31
CA ALA A 209 10.89 10.68 -3.68
C ALA A 209 9.66 9.77 -3.75
N GLY A 210 8.46 10.37 -3.75
CA GLY A 210 7.18 9.66 -3.63
C GLY A 210 7.01 8.99 -2.28
N LEU A 211 6.97 7.65 -2.23
CA LEU A 211 6.74 6.89 -0.98
C LEU A 211 8.02 6.45 -0.25
N GLY A 212 9.21 6.80 -0.77
CA GLY A 212 10.48 6.45 -0.11
C GLY A 212 10.81 7.41 1.04
N LEU A 213 11.15 6.85 2.21
CA LEU A 213 11.64 7.62 3.36
C LEU A 213 13.06 8.17 3.09
N PRO A 214 13.46 9.27 3.75
CA PRO A 214 14.84 9.74 3.67
C PRO A 214 15.82 8.63 4.09
N GLY A 215 16.91 8.49 3.35
CA GLY A 215 17.90 7.41 3.56
C GLY A 215 17.58 6.10 2.85
N GLU A 216 16.40 5.96 2.23
CA GLU A 216 16.04 4.82 1.38
C GLU A 216 16.04 5.17 -0.11
N VAL A 217 15.87 6.45 -0.44
CA VAL A 217 15.81 6.98 -1.81
C VAL A 217 17.17 6.88 -2.49
N ARG A 218 17.18 6.46 -3.75
CA ARG A 218 18.39 6.33 -4.59
C ARG A 218 18.38 7.32 -5.75
N LEU A 219 19.54 7.52 -6.37
CA LEU A 219 19.64 8.32 -7.59
C LEU A 219 18.70 7.82 -8.70
N PHE A 220 18.47 6.51 -8.80
CA PHE A 220 17.49 5.96 -9.75
C PHE A 220 16.05 6.40 -9.48
N ASP A 221 15.65 6.53 -8.21
CA ASP A 221 14.31 6.98 -7.83
C ASP A 221 14.07 8.44 -8.23
N CYS A 222 15.11 9.27 -8.09
CA CYS A 222 15.04 10.70 -8.41
C CYS A 222 15.18 10.99 -9.91
N LEU A 223 16.13 10.35 -10.59
CA LEU A 223 16.45 10.66 -11.99
C LEU A 223 15.57 9.89 -12.98
N PHE A 224 14.97 8.78 -12.54
CA PHE A 224 14.15 7.94 -13.39
C PHE A 224 12.78 7.69 -12.76
N SER A 225 12.65 6.72 -11.87
CA SER A 225 11.33 6.30 -11.35
C SER A 225 11.47 5.66 -9.99
N ASN A 226 10.55 5.95 -9.09
CA ASN A 226 10.46 5.30 -7.77
C ASN A 226 9.52 4.08 -7.77
N GLN A 227 9.02 3.68 -8.94
CA GLN A 227 8.08 2.56 -9.06
C GLN A 227 8.76 1.18 -9.12
N HIS A 228 10.10 1.14 -9.04
CA HIS A 228 10.89 -0.07 -9.24
C HIS A 228 11.75 -0.39 -8.01
N THR A 229 11.87 -1.67 -7.69
CA THR A 229 12.83 -2.13 -6.69
C THR A 229 14.21 -2.24 -7.33
N TRP A 230 15.07 -1.23 -7.16
CA TRP A 230 16.37 -1.11 -7.84
C TRP A 230 17.45 -2.06 -7.35
N VAL A 231 17.28 -2.61 -6.16
CA VAL A 231 18.20 -3.58 -5.54
C VAL A 231 17.45 -4.85 -5.22
N GLN A 232 18.15 -5.97 -5.26
CA GLN A 232 17.57 -7.25 -4.84
C GLN A 232 17.10 -7.13 -3.38
N PRO A 233 15.82 -7.40 -3.10
CA PRO A 233 15.31 -7.27 -1.75
C PRO A 233 15.96 -8.34 -0.86
N SER A 234 16.52 -7.90 0.27
CA SER A 234 17.00 -8.83 1.27
C SER A 234 15.81 -9.57 1.88
N PRO A 235 15.92 -10.88 2.13
CA PRO A 235 14.93 -11.57 2.93
C PRO A 235 14.66 -10.86 4.24
N SER A 236 15.63 -10.24 4.93
CA SER A 236 15.39 -9.52 6.19
C SER A 236 14.35 -8.41 6.06
N ASP A 237 14.40 -7.66 4.96
CA ASP A 237 13.68 -6.39 4.79
C ASP A 237 12.25 -6.62 4.31
N VAL A 238 11.97 -7.82 3.78
CA VAL A 238 10.61 -8.17 3.36
C VAL A 238 9.75 -8.51 4.59
N PRO A 239 8.67 -7.75 4.85
CA PRO A 239 7.78 -8.03 5.96
C PRO A 239 7.13 -9.40 5.78
N ALA A 240 7.16 -10.20 6.85
CA ALA A 240 6.41 -11.45 6.88
C ALA A 240 4.90 -11.18 6.69
N PRO A 241 4.18 -12.00 5.92
CA PRO A 241 2.76 -11.80 5.72
C PRO A 241 1.99 -12.24 6.97
N GLY A 242 0.82 -11.64 7.18
CA GLY A 242 -0.19 -12.19 8.08
C GLY A 242 -0.91 -13.36 7.42
N VAL A 243 -1.67 -14.12 8.21
CA VAL A 243 -2.48 -15.22 7.71
C VAL A 243 -3.94 -14.78 7.60
N ASN A 244 -4.62 -15.14 6.51
CA ASN A 244 -6.08 -14.97 6.43
C ASN A 244 -6.73 -16.27 6.92
N VAL A 245 -7.52 -16.16 7.98
CA VAL A 245 -8.20 -17.29 8.62
C VAL A 245 -9.68 -17.19 8.35
N GLU A 246 -10.29 -18.28 7.89
CA GLU A 246 -11.75 -18.36 7.79
C GLU A 246 -12.39 -18.40 9.18
N ALA A 247 -13.50 -17.69 9.36
CA ALA A 247 -14.24 -17.65 10.63
C ALA A 247 -14.65 -19.05 11.15
N SER A 248 -14.86 -20.01 10.24
CA SER A 248 -15.16 -21.43 10.54
C SER A 248 -14.05 -22.15 11.31
N ASN A 249 -12.81 -21.64 11.25
CA ASN A 249 -11.64 -22.22 11.90
C ASN A 249 -11.32 -21.60 13.25
N LEU A 250 -12.07 -20.58 13.70
CA LEU A 250 -11.87 -19.96 15.01
C LEU A 250 -12.38 -20.85 16.15
N THR A 251 -11.88 -20.65 17.36
CA THR A 251 -12.44 -21.26 18.58
C THR A 251 -13.73 -20.57 19.00
N GLU A 252 -14.58 -21.29 19.73
CA GLU A 252 -15.83 -20.71 20.28
C GLU A 252 -15.54 -19.49 21.17
N SER A 253 -14.45 -19.53 21.94
CA SER A 253 -14.00 -18.40 22.77
C SER A 253 -13.67 -17.16 21.93
N LEU A 254 -12.91 -17.30 20.85
CA LEU A 254 -12.61 -16.16 19.99
C LEU A 254 -13.85 -15.67 19.23
N ILE A 255 -14.72 -16.58 18.77
CA ILE A 255 -16.01 -16.20 18.15
C ILE A 255 -16.85 -15.36 19.11
N ALA A 256 -16.89 -15.73 20.39
CA ALA A 256 -17.58 -14.99 21.43
C ALA A 256 -17.03 -13.57 21.58
N VAL A 257 -15.70 -13.42 21.66
CA VAL A 257 -15.02 -12.11 21.71
C VAL A 257 -15.33 -11.27 20.46
N LEU A 258 -15.14 -11.83 19.27
CA LEU A 258 -15.38 -11.11 18.01
C LEU A 258 -16.84 -10.71 17.82
N SER A 259 -17.80 -11.47 18.34
CA SER A 259 -19.22 -11.12 18.30
C SER A 259 -19.54 -9.87 19.11
N VAL A 260 -18.99 -9.76 20.31
CA VAL A 260 -19.16 -8.57 21.15
C VAL A 260 -18.44 -7.37 20.54
N LEU A 261 -17.19 -7.55 20.08
CA LEU A 261 -16.43 -6.48 19.43
C LEU A 261 -17.12 -5.99 18.15
N ALA A 262 -17.58 -6.89 17.28
CA ALA A 262 -18.28 -6.52 16.05
C ALA A 262 -19.51 -5.66 16.37
N THR A 263 -20.26 -6.01 17.41
CA THR A 263 -21.41 -5.21 17.87
C THR A 263 -21.00 -3.80 18.28
N LEU A 264 -19.96 -3.67 19.11
CA LEU A 264 -19.43 -2.37 19.53
C LEU A 264 -18.97 -1.53 18.33
N TYR A 265 -18.25 -2.12 17.38
CA TYR A 265 -17.80 -1.43 16.18
C TYR A 265 -18.97 -1.02 15.27
N HIS A 266 -19.99 -1.86 15.08
CA HIS A 266 -21.18 -1.52 14.30
C HIS A 266 -21.95 -0.33 14.92
N ILE A 267 -22.08 -0.29 16.25
CA ILE A 267 -22.68 0.85 16.96
C ILE A 267 -21.81 2.10 16.78
N LEU A 268 -20.50 1.99 17.06
CA LEU A 268 -19.56 3.11 17.01
C LEU A 268 -19.50 3.73 15.60
N TRP A 269 -19.33 2.90 14.56
CA TRP A 269 -19.26 3.36 13.17
C TRP A 269 -20.55 3.96 12.66
N THR A 270 -21.70 3.54 13.19
CA THR A 270 -22.99 4.19 12.89
C THR A 270 -22.99 5.65 13.35
N LEU A 271 -22.27 5.97 14.42
CA LEU A 271 -22.24 7.28 15.05
C LEU A 271 -21.08 8.18 14.58
N MET A 272 -20.11 7.65 13.85
CA MET A 272 -18.93 8.38 13.36
C MET A 272 -19.11 8.91 11.93
N PRO A 273 -19.13 10.23 11.69
CA PRO A 273 -19.31 10.82 10.37
C PRO A 273 -18.21 10.48 9.36
N GLU A 274 -16.96 10.36 9.84
CA GLU A 274 -15.76 10.17 9.01
C GLU A 274 -15.82 8.85 8.22
N LEU A 275 -16.47 7.85 8.81
CA LEU A 275 -16.59 6.48 8.27
C LEU A 275 -17.79 6.31 7.32
N GLN A 276 -18.70 7.28 7.21
CA GLN A 276 -19.84 7.23 6.28
C GLN A 276 -19.50 7.75 4.86
N SER A 277 -18.28 8.24 4.66
CA SER A 277 -17.80 8.81 3.39
C SER A 277 -17.49 7.77 2.31
N GLY A 278 -17.63 6.47 2.59
CA GLY A 278 -17.38 5.37 1.63
C GLY A 278 -15.90 5.08 1.35
N SER A 279 -14.98 5.79 2.01
CA SER A 279 -13.53 5.69 1.79
C SER A 279 -12.80 4.76 2.76
N CYS A 280 -13.46 4.23 3.79
CA CYS A 280 -12.80 3.47 4.86
C CYS A 280 -13.24 2.01 4.86
N TYR A 281 -12.29 1.10 4.64
CA TYR A 281 -12.48 -0.31 4.97
C TYR A 281 -12.56 -0.44 6.49
N CYS A 282 -13.65 -1.03 6.98
CA CYS A 282 -13.93 -1.31 8.38
C CYS A 282 -12.95 -2.37 8.94
N VAL A 283 -11.75 -1.94 9.30
CA VAL A 283 -10.70 -2.79 9.89
C VAL A 283 -10.60 -2.53 11.38
N ALA A 284 -10.86 -3.55 12.20
CA ALA A 284 -10.73 -3.53 13.65
C ALA A 284 -9.47 -4.28 14.09
N GLN A 285 -8.77 -3.77 15.11
CA GLN A 285 -7.63 -4.48 15.70
C GLN A 285 -8.00 -5.04 17.08
N THR A 286 -7.50 -6.22 17.40
CA THR A 286 -7.69 -6.86 18.71
C THR A 286 -6.53 -7.80 19.02
N ASP A 287 -6.27 -8.07 20.29
CA ASP A 287 -5.37 -9.14 20.75
C ASP A 287 -6.12 -10.47 20.97
N GLY A 288 -7.40 -10.55 20.56
CA GLY A 288 -8.23 -11.75 20.69
C GLY A 288 -8.82 -11.96 22.09
N ASN A 289 -8.60 -11.01 23.01
CA ASN A 289 -9.17 -11.04 24.35
C ASN A 289 -10.12 -9.85 24.50
N LEU A 290 -11.15 -10.02 25.33
CA LEU A 290 -12.05 -8.94 25.70
C LEU A 290 -11.81 -8.58 27.16
N ARG A 291 -11.56 -7.31 27.45
CA ARG A 291 -11.40 -6.79 28.82
C ARG A 291 -12.58 -5.90 29.18
N LYS A 292 -13.07 -6.02 30.40
CA LYS A 292 -14.23 -5.27 30.89
C LYS A 292 -14.02 -3.77 30.81
N GLU A 293 -12.82 -3.32 31.17
CA GLU A 293 -12.43 -1.92 31.18
C GLU A 293 -12.46 -1.32 29.77
N GLU A 294 -11.98 -2.06 28.77
CA GLU A 294 -11.98 -1.62 27.37
C GLU A 294 -13.40 -1.51 26.81
N VAL A 295 -14.26 -2.47 27.14
CA VAL A 295 -15.68 -2.39 26.74
C VAL A 295 -16.36 -1.18 27.36
N MET A 296 -16.10 -0.92 28.65
CA MET A 296 -16.64 0.27 29.34
C MET A 296 -16.11 1.58 28.75
N GLU A 297 -14.84 1.63 28.37
CA GLU A 297 -14.26 2.80 27.70
C GLU A 297 -14.95 3.08 26.35
N VAL A 298 -15.11 2.04 25.52
CA VAL A 298 -15.80 2.17 24.22
C VAL A 298 -17.27 2.57 24.41
N LEU A 299 -17.98 2.00 25.40
CA LEU A 299 -19.35 2.39 25.73
C LEU A 299 -19.45 3.86 26.16
N SER A 300 -18.49 4.34 26.93
CA SER A 300 -18.41 5.77 27.29
C SER A 300 -18.23 6.66 26.07
N GLN A 301 -17.42 6.25 25.09
CA GLN A 301 -17.26 6.99 23.83
C GLN A 301 -18.56 7.00 23.01
N ILE A 302 -19.24 5.85 22.92
CA ILE A 302 -20.54 5.72 22.24
C ILE A 302 -21.57 6.68 22.84
N ARG A 303 -21.65 6.79 24.18
CA ARG A 303 -22.56 7.74 24.86
C ARG A 303 -22.30 9.18 24.46
N VAL A 304 -21.04 9.61 24.44
CA VAL A 304 -20.68 10.97 24.02
C VAL A 304 -21.13 11.23 22.58
N LEU A 305 -20.99 10.24 21.69
CA LEU A 305 -21.42 10.36 20.30
C LEU A 305 -22.95 10.31 20.11
N LEU A 306 -23.70 9.79 21.09
CA LEU A 306 -25.18 9.78 21.07
C LEU A 306 -25.82 11.11 21.51
N GLU A 307 -25.05 12.08 22.02
CA GLU A 307 -25.58 13.33 22.59
C GLU A 307 -25.03 14.62 21.95
N PRO A 308 -25.65 15.14 20.87
CA PRO A 308 -26.55 14.47 19.92
C PRO A 308 -25.76 13.75 18.80
N PRO A 309 -26.36 12.72 18.16
CA PRO A 309 -25.72 12.03 17.05
C PRO A 309 -25.56 12.96 15.86
N LYS A 310 -24.37 12.94 15.26
CA LYS A 310 -24.01 13.82 14.12
C LYS A 310 -24.32 13.18 12.77
N THR A 311 -24.49 11.86 12.72
CA THR A 311 -24.71 11.11 11.48
C THR A 311 -26.20 10.93 11.21
N SER A 312 -26.59 10.89 9.93
CA SER A 312 -27.99 10.65 9.53
C SER A 312 -28.50 9.30 10.04
N ARG A 313 -27.67 8.25 9.92
CA ARG A 313 -27.97 6.91 10.44
C ARG A 313 -28.08 6.89 11.97
N GLY A 314 -27.19 7.60 12.67
CA GLY A 314 -27.24 7.74 14.13
C GLY A 314 -28.47 8.51 14.62
N ILE A 315 -28.91 9.54 13.90
CA ILE A 315 -30.15 10.26 14.19
C ILE A 315 -31.37 9.34 14.01
N ALA A 316 -31.43 8.60 12.90
CA ALA A 316 -32.55 7.70 12.60
C ALA A 316 -32.67 6.54 13.60
N ALA A 317 -31.54 5.95 13.98
CA ALA A 317 -31.48 4.79 14.88
C ALA A 317 -31.25 5.15 16.36
N LYS A 318 -31.31 6.43 16.73
CA LYS A 318 -30.91 6.92 18.07
C LYS A 318 -31.49 6.09 19.23
N ARG A 319 -32.81 5.87 19.22
CA ARG A 319 -33.50 5.13 20.30
C ARG A 319 -33.05 3.68 20.39
N GLU A 320 -32.80 3.06 19.25
CA GLU A 320 -32.34 1.67 19.20
C GLU A 320 -30.90 1.56 19.69
N LEU A 321 -30.02 2.49 19.29
CA LEU A 321 -28.65 2.55 19.76
C LEU A 321 -28.55 2.86 21.25
N GLU A 322 -29.40 3.76 21.79
CA GLU A 322 -29.50 4.04 23.22
C GLU A 322 -29.95 2.80 24.01
N ALA A 323 -30.96 2.08 23.52
CA ALA A 323 -31.43 0.84 24.11
C ALA A 323 -30.35 -0.25 24.08
N ALA A 324 -29.69 -0.43 22.94
CA ALA A 324 -28.61 -1.41 22.78
C ALA A 324 -27.41 -1.10 23.67
N THR A 325 -27.01 0.18 23.77
CA THR A 325 -25.92 0.63 24.64
C THR A 325 -26.27 0.36 26.10
N SER A 326 -27.50 0.68 26.54
CA SER A 326 -27.94 0.47 27.92
C SER A 326 -28.03 -1.02 28.29
N GLU A 327 -28.48 -1.87 27.37
CA GLU A 327 -28.56 -3.32 27.58
C GLU A 327 -27.16 -3.94 27.67
N LEU A 328 -26.24 -3.53 26.79
CA LEU A 328 -24.86 -3.98 26.85
C LEU A 328 -24.16 -3.54 28.14
N GLU A 329 -24.41 -2.32 28.63
CA GLU A 329 -23.89 -1.87 29.94
C GLU A 329 -24.43 -2.70 31.10
N ALA A 330 -25.71 -3.08 31.09
CA ALA A 330 -26.28 -3.95 32.11
C ALA A 330 -25.60 -5.33 32.10
N LEU A 331 -25.34 -5.88 30.90
CA LEU A 331 -24.60 -7.13 30.72
C LEU A 331 -23.17 -7.01 31.23
N VAL A 332 -22.46 -5.93 30.90
CA VAL A 332 -21.08 -5.67 31.36
C VAL A 332 -21.02 -5.44 32.86
N ALA A 333 -22.03 -4.79 33.47
CA ALA A 333 -22.11 -4.61 34.91
C ALA A 333 -22.20 -5.95 35.66
N SER A 334 -22.89 -6.93 35.08
CA SER A 334 -23.02 -8.29 35.62
C SER A 334 -21.83 -9.20 35.35
N TRP A 335 -20.91 -8.81 34.47
CA TRP A 335 -19.69 -9.55 34.16
C TRP A 335 -18.65 -9.34 35.26
N ASP A 336 -18.09 -10.43 35.79
CA ASP A 336 -17.01 -10.42 36.78
C ASP A 336 -15.65 -9.97 36.22
N GLY A 337 -15.47 -10.03 34.90
CA GLY A 337 -14.26 -9.59 34.20
C GLY A 337 -13.28 -10.73 33.88
N ASP A 338 -13.56 -11.94 34.34
CA ASP A 338 -12.72 -13.12 34.13
C ASP A 338 -13.28 -14.02 33.01
N ASP A 339 -12.42 -14.84 32.39
CA ASP A 339 -12.76 -15.90 31.42
C ASP A 339 -13.53 -15.49 30.12
N GLY A 340 -13.42 -14.22 29.72
CA GLY A 340 -14.00 -13.72 28.47
C GLY A 340 -15.48 -13.30 28.59
N PRO A 341 -16.14 -12.93 27.47
CA PRO A 341 -17.50 -12.40 27.53
C PRO A 341 -18.52 -13.47 28.02
N PRO A 342 -19.42 -13.12 28.95
CA PRO A 342 -20.47 -14.03 29.41
C PRO A 342 -21.38 -14.50 28.27
N ALA A 343 -21.88 -15.74 28.36
CA ALA A 343 -22.76 -16.31 27.35
C ALA A 343 -24.02 -15.45 27.06
N SER A 344 -24.54 -14.76 28.08
CA SER A 344 -25.65 -13.81 27.93
C SER A 344 -25.28 -12.63 27.02
N MET A 345 -24.06 -12.09 27.17
CA MET A 345 -23.54 -10.99 26.34
C MET A 345 -23.33 -11.43 24.90
N VAL A 346 -22.79 -12.64 24.69
CA VAL A 346 -22.56 -13.22 23.36
C VAL A 346 -23.88 -13.51 22.65
N ALA A 347 -24.86 -14.07 23.36
CA ALA A 347 -26.19 -14.33 22.83
C ALA A 347 -26.89 -13.03 22.41
N TRP A 348 -26.83 -12.01 23.29
CA TRP A 348 -27.34 -10.68 22.97
C TRP A 348 -26.66 -10.07 21.74
N ALA A 349 -25.32 -10.07 21.69
CA ALA A 349 -24.54 -9.53 20.57
C ALA A 349 -24.89 -10.21 19.25
N SER A 350 -25.02 -11.55 19.26
CA SER A 350 -25.42 -12.33 18.09
C SER A 350 -26.83 -11.96 17.61
N SER A 351 -27.78 -11.79 18.54
CA SER A 351 -29.15 -11.36 18.22
C SER A 351 -29.23 -9.90 17.75
N PHE A 352 -28.39 -9.02 18.28
CA PHE A 352 -28.27 -7.64 17.82
C PHE A 352 -27.75 -7.60 16.37
N LEU A 353 -26.62 -8.23 16.09
CA LEU A 353 -26.02 -8.26 14.75
C LEU A 353 -26.97 -8.88 13.71
N ALA A 354 -27.68 -9.96 14.07
CA ALA A 354 -28.64 -10.58 13.16
C ALA A 354 -29.80 -9.65 12.78
N ARG A 355 -30.27 -8.80 13.69
CA ARG A 355 -31.32 -7.80 13.39
C ARG A 355 -30.75 -6.61 12.63
N TRP A 356 -29.63 -6.08 13.10
CA TRP A 356 -29.00 -4.87 12.58
C TRP A 356 -28.52 -5.02 11.12
N LEU A 357 -28.06 -6.22 10.73
CA LEU A 357 -27.65 -6.52 9.36
C LEU A 357 -28.84 -6.63 8.39
N VAL A 358 -30.01 -7.08 8.86
CA VAL A 358 -31.22 -7.21 8.02
C VAL A 358 -31.81 -5.84 7.68
N ASP A 359 -31.75 -4.87 8.62
CA ASP A 359 -32.24 -3.50 8.39
C ASP A 359 -31.26 -2.63 7.56
N SER A 360 -30.10 -3.18 7.16
CA SER A 360 -29.07 -2.47 6.40
C SER A 360 -29.15 -2.65 4.88
N ASP A 361 -29.94 -3.61 4.37
CA ASP A 361 -30.22 -3.76 2.95
C ASP A 361 -31.47 -2.92 2.61
N PRO A 362 -31.36 -1.80 1.87
CA PRO A 362 -32.53 -1.22 1.26
C PRO A 362 -33.00 -2.21 0.20
N GLU A 363 -34.14 -2.85 0.42
CA GLU A 363 -34.88 -3.50 -0.65
C GLU A 363 -34.90 -2.55 -1.86
N ALA A 364 -34.30 -3.02 -2.96
CA ALA A 364 -34.58 -2.53 -4.29
C ALA A 364 -36.07 -2.79 -4.59
N SER A 365 -36.93 -1.95 -4.02
CA SER A 365 -38.33 -1.87 -4.38
C SER A 365 -38.42 -1.12 -5.70
N SER A 366 -38.70 -1.92 -6.74
CA SER A 366 -39.11 -1.47 -8.08
C SER A 366 -40.36 -0.60 -8.04
#